data_AF-A0A7V3UJF8-F1
#
_entry.id   AF-A0A7V3UJF8-F1
#
_cell.length_a   1.000
_cell.length_b   1.000
_cell.length_c   1.000
_cell.angle_alpha   90.00
_cell.angle_beta   90.00
_cell.angle_gamma   90.00
#
_symmetry.space_group_name_H-M   'P 1'
#
loop_
_entity.id
_entity.type
_entity.pdbx_description
1 polymer ?
#
loop_
_entity_poly.entity_id
_entity_poly.type
_entity_poly.pdbx_seq_one_letter_code
_entity_poly.pdbx_strand_id
1 'polypeptide(L)'
;MKKSSWTRYIFLIILVFSSFSFFWQLTAQERSGSQGRQPWEPIPDPQNPVPEMGPPAVVPDWQRDYPQFQPVGKGDTEQAPELKPGTPNPPNIFKFGGVGKSSFIFDLSPEEPFEKVMEREMKQRPQISAQQWKLLEERYDLTPRFVQGGTMTRGKPIPMGPTARLKTGLTFEKLAMMPPEEIKAKDLFPYLPLPHPLHATGGMVFPQVMTKIHPERERFDVEFDIPD
;
A
#
# COMPACT_ATOMS: atom_id res chain seq x y z
N MET A 1 -63.28 5.42 -56.08
CA MET A 1 -61.84 5.34 -56.47
C MET A 1 -61.05 4.77 -55.30
N LYS A 2 -60.64 3.50 -55.41
CA LYS A 2 -59.91 2.76 -54.36
C LYS A 2 -58.47 3.30 -54.27
N LYS A 3 -58.14 4.08 -53.24
CA LYS A 3 -56.76 4.48 -52.96
C LYS A 3 -56.00 3.26 -52.45
N SER A 4 -55.01 2.89 -53.26
CA SER A 4 -54.07 1.77 -53.16
C SER A 4 -53.55 1.49 -51.73
N SER A 5 -53.86 0.28 -51.24
CA SER A 5 -53.29 -0.37 -50.04
C SER A 5 -51.75 -0.47 -50.06
N TRP A 6 -51.15 -0.33 -51.24
CA TRP A 6 -49.72 -0.52 -51.50
C TRP A 6 -48.84 0.57 -50.88
N THR A 7 -49.36 1.80 -50.77
CA THR A 7 -48.61 2.93 -50.16
C THR A 7 -48.43 2.78 -48.65
N ARG A 8 -49.37 2.13 -47.95
CA ARG A 8 -49.25 1.87 -46.51
C ARG A 8 -48.24 0.76 -46.20
N TYR A 9 -48.16 -0.26 -47.05
CA TYR A 9 -47.15 -1.32 -46.95
C TYR A 9 -45.72 -0.80 -47.20
N ILE A 10 -45.54 0.10 -48.16
CA ILE A 10 -44.23 0.72 -48.44
C ILE A 10 -43.74 1.54 -47.24
N PHE A 11 -44.61 2.34 -46.62
CA PHE A 11 -44.23 3.11 -45.43
C PHE A 11 -43.87 2.23 -44.23
N LEU A 12 -44.57 1.10 -44.03
CA LEU A 12 -44.29 0.16 -42.95
C LEU A 12 -42.98 -0.60 -43.18
N ILE A 13 -42.68 -0.98 -44.44
CA ILE A 13 -41.40 -1.60 -44.81
C ILE A 13 -40.22 -0.63 -44.60
N ILE A 14 -40.38 0.65 -44.96
CA ILE A 14 -39.34 1.67 -44.76
C ILE A 14 -39.06 1.91 -43.27
N LEU A 15 -40.10 1.91 -42.42
CA LEU A 15 -39.96 2.07 -40.97
C LEU A 15 -39.30 0.85 -40.30
N VAL A 16 -39.60 -0.37 -40.76
CA VAL A 16 -38.90 -1.58 -40.28
C VAL A 16 -37.44 -1.58 -40.74
N PHE A 17 -37.15 -1.15 -41.98
CA PHE A 17 -35.76 -1.05 -42.48
C PHE A 17 -34.91 0.03 -41.79
N SER A 18 -35.51 1.17 -41.40
CA SER A 18 -34.77 2.22 -40.66
C SER A 18 -34.48 1.79 -39.22
N SER A 19 -35.41 1.06 -38.59
CA SER A 19 -35.24 0.53 -37.23
C SER A 19 -34.19 -0.59 -37.18
N PHE A 20 -34.14 -1.44 -38.22
CA PHE A 20 -33.15 -2.50 -38.33
C PHE A 20 -31.74 -1.96 -38.62
N SER A 21 -31.62 -0.89 -39.41
CA SER A 21 -30.34 -0.22 -39.65
C SER A 21 -29.78 0.43 -38.38
N PHE A 22 -30.64 1.03 -37.55
CA PHE A 22 -30.20 1.67 -36.31
C PHE A 22 -29.80 0.66 -35.23
N PHE A 23 -30.48 -0.49 -35.15
CA PHE A 23 -30.12 -1.58 -34.22
C PHE A 23 -28.85 -2.33 -34.65
N TRP A 24 -28.62 -2.45 -35.97
CA TRP A 24 -27.36 -3.00 -36.49
C TRP A 24 -26.18 -2.05 -36.23
N GLN A 25 -26.41 -0.73 -36.27
CA GLN A 25 -25.38 0.27 -36.00
C GLN A 25 -25.03 0.38 -34.51
N LEU A 26 -25.99 0.19 -33.59
CA LEU A 26 -25.71 0.12 -32.14
C LEU A 26 -24.94 -1.14 -31.73
N THR A 27 -25.29 -2.31 -32.30
CA THR A 27 -24.60 -3.58 -32.00
C THR A 27 -23.21 -3.68 -32.65
N ALA A 28 -22.99 -3.01 -33.78
CA ALA A 28 -21.66 -2.87 -34.38
C ALA A 28 -20.72 -2.00 -33.52
N GLN A 29 -21.25 -0.98 -32.85
CA GLN A 29 -20.43 -0.09 -32.02
C GLN A 29 -19.97 -0.76 -30.72
N GLU A 30 -20.79 -1.63 -30.10
CA GLU A 30 -20.40 -2.44 -28.94
C GLU A 30 -19.35 -3.52 -29.27
N ARG A 31 -19.28 -4.00 -30.52
CA ARG A 31 -18.25 -4.97 -30.95
C ARG A 31 -16.89 -4.37 -31.26
N SER A 32 -16.75 -3.04 -31.24
CA SER A 32 -15.46 -2.36 -31.46
C SER A 32 -14.54 -2.32 -30.22
N GLY A 33 -15.00 -2.88 -29.08
CA GLY A 33 -14.23 -2.97 -27.84
C GLY A 33 -13.16 -4.06 -27.79
N SER A 34 -12.98 -4.85 -28.85
CA SER A 34 -11.79 -5.69 -29.01
C SER A 34 -10.83 -5.03 -29.99
N GLN A 35 -9.98 -4.15 -29.48
CA GLN A 35 -8.75 -3.80 -30.19
C GLN A 35 -8.02 -5.12 -30.49
N GLY A 36 -8.05 -5.56 -31.75
CA GLY A 36 -7.28 -6.69 -32.21
C GLY A 36 -5.82 -6.47 -31.80
N ARG A 37 -5.19 -7.48 -31.20
CA ARG A 37 -3.75 -7.44 -30.94
C ARG A 37 -3.07 -7.12 -32.27
N GLN A 38 -2.38 -5.98 -32.32
CA GLN A 38 -1.54 -5.62 -33.45
C GLN A 38 -0.59 -6.80 -33.72
N PRO A 39 -0.42 -7.25 -34.98
CA PRO A 39 0.62 -8.20 -35.32
C PRO A 39 1.97 -7.65 -34.86
N TRP A 40 2.88 -8.52 -34.42
CA TRP A 40 4.20 -8.05 -34.00
C TRP A 40 4.87 -7.33 -35.17
N GLU A 41 5.32 -6.10 -34.95
CA GLU A 41 6.16 -5.42 -35.93
C GLU A 41 7.57 -6.03 -35.88
N PRO A 42 8.20 -6.31 -37.03
CA PRO A 42 9.58 -6.78 -37.04
C PRO A 42 10.50 -5.70 -36.45
N ILE A 43 11.45 -6.14 -35.64
CA ILE A 43 12.42 -5.28 -34.97
C ILE A 43 13.20 -4.49 -36.06
N PRO A 44 13.22 -3.15 -36.00
CA PRO A 44 13.76 -2.31 -37.07
C PRO A 44 15.30 -2.43 -37.25
N ASP A 45 16.00 -3.05 -36.29
CA ASP A 45 17.45 -3.29 -36.37
C ASP A 45 17.86 -4.52 -35.52
N PRO A 46 18.48 -5.57 -36.09
CA PRO A 46 19.00 -6.71 -35.32
C PRO A 46 20.09 -6.34 -34.31
N GLN A 47 20.73 -5.17 -34.48
CA GLN A 47 21.80 -4.68 -33.61
C GLN A 47 21.29 -3.77 -32.48
N ASN A 48 20.07 -3.23 -32.59
CA ASN A 48 19.47 -2.39 -31.56
C ASN A 48 17.96 -2.67 -31.41
N PRO A 49 17.59 -3.70 -30.62
CA PRO A 49 16.25 -4.28 -30.68
C PRO A 49 15.13 -3.52 -29.97
N VAL A 50 15.37 -2.29 -29.49
CA VAL A 50 14.41 -1.56 -28.63
C VAL A 50 14.09 -0.17 -29.22
N PRO A 51 12.81 0.14 -29.53
CA PRO A 51 12.40 1.48 -29.93
C PRO A 51 12.50 2.48 -28.76
N GLU A 52 12.95 3.71 -29.05
CA GLU A 52 13.18 4.81 -28.08
C GLU A 52 11.92 5.23 -27.29
N MET A 53 10.72 4.89 -27.78
CA MET A 53 9.45 5.18 -27.12
C MET A 53 8.53 3.93 -27.10
N GLY A 54 8.87 2.96 -26.25
CA GLY A 54 8.06 1.80 -25.87
C GLY A 54 8.43 1.35 -24.42
N PRO A 55 7.63 0.50 -23.74
CA PRO A 55 7.79 0.24 -22.31
C PRO A 55 9.18 -0.34 -21.97
N PRO A 56 9.80 0.09 -20.85
CA PRO A 56 11.25 0.12 -20.70
C PRO A 56 11.81 -1.24 -20.30
N ALA A 57 12.88 -1.67 -20.96
CA ALA A 57 13.82 -2.64 -20.40
C ALA A 57 15.20 -2.02 -20.14
N VAL A 58 15.58 -0.94 -20.83
CA VAL A 58 16.86 -0.26 -20.62
C VAL A 58 16.64 1.24 -20.76
N VAL A 59 16.50 1.95 -19.64
CA VAL A 59 16.57 3.42 -19.63
C VAL A 59 18.06 3.76 -19.55
N PRO A 60 18.67 4.43 -20.55
CA PRO A 60 20.10 4.75 -20.56
C PRO A 60 20.51 5.56 -19.31
N ASP A 61 19.62 6.44 -18.86
CA ASP A 61 19.72 7.22 -17.63
C ASP A 61 18.78 6.66 -16.54
N TRP A 62 18.90 5.36 -16.24
CA TRP A 62 18.11 4.74 -15.16
C TRP A 62 18.52 5.25 -13.77
N GLN A 63 19.76 5.74 -13.63
CA GLN A 63 20.23 6.49 -12.48
C GLN A 63 19.67 7.91 -12.51
N ARG A 64 18.35 8.01 -12.35
CA ARG A 64 17.71 9.29 -12.06
C ARG A 64 17.87 9.54 -10.58
N ASP A 65 18.28 10.75 -10.20
CA ASP A 65 18.15 11.20 -8.82
C ASP A 65 16.69 11.02 -8.42
N TYR A 66 16.44 10.04 -7.55
CA TYR A 66 15.11 9.78 -7.04
C TYR A 66 14.87 10.85 -5.97
N PRO A 67 14.04 11.89 -6.20
CA PRO A 67 13.98 13.05 -5.30
C PRO A 67 13.46 12.68 -3.91
N GLN A 68 12.80 11.53 -3.81
CA GLN A 68 12.27 10.93 -2.58
C GLN A 68 13.31 10.07 -1.86
N PHE A 69 14.43 9.73 -2.51
CA PHE A 69 15.52 9.00 -1.87
C PHE A 69 16.17 9.92 -0.85
N GLN A 70 16.18 9.48 0.40
CA GLN A 70 16.84 10.16 1.49
C GLN A 70 18.18 9.45 1.74
N PRO A 71 19.29 9.94 1.15
CA PRO A 71 20.58 9.32 1.37
C PRO A 71 21.00 9.53 2.83
N VAL A 72 21.65 8.52 3.40
CA VAL A 72 22.22 8.61 4.75
C VAL A 72 23.13 9.82 4.86
N GLY A 73 22.99 10.56 5.97
CA GLY A 73 23.79 11.75 6.24
C GLY A 73 23.31 13.01 5.50
N LYS A 74 22.23 12.94 4.72
CA LYS A 74 21.49 14.14 4.26
C LYS A 74 20.10 14.18 4.89
N GLY A 75 19.70 15.36 5.37
CA GLY A 75 18.40 15.54 6.02
C GLY A 75 18.35 14.85 7.39
N ASP A 76 17.26 14.14 7.66
CA ASP A 76 16.97 13.52 8.96
C ASP A 76 17.35 12.02 9.02
N THR A 77 17.97 11.49 7.96
CA THR A 77 18.27 10.06 7.83
C THR A 77 19.63 9.68 8.43
N GLU A 78 19.59 8.83 9.44
CA GLU A 78 20.75 8.30 10.15
C GLU A 78 21.12 6.91 9.63
N GLN A 79 22.40 6.51 9.74
CA GLN A 79 22.84 5.16 9.38
C GLN A 79 22.23 4.15 10.36
N ALA A 80 21.57 3.12 9.85
CA ALA A 80 21.06 2.04 10.69
C ALA A 80 22.23 1.35 11.44
N PRO A 81 22.12 1.15 12.77
CA PRO A 81 23.10 0.38 13.53
C PRO A 81 23.09 -1.08 13.09
N GLU A 82 24.22 -1.76 13.25
CA GLU A 82 24.28 -3.21 13.06
C GLU A 82 23.61 -3.91 14.26
N LEU A 83 22.44 -4.49 14.02
CA LEU A 83 21.62 -5.16 15.04
C LEU A 83 21.72 -6.68 14.89
N LYS A 84 21.82 -7.37 16.02
CA LYS A 84 21.67 -8.83 16.06
C LYS A 84 20.18 -9.19 16.13
N PRO A 85 19.74 -10.33 15.57
CA PRO A 85 18.36 -10.82 15.74
C PRO A 85 17.94 -10.87 17.22
N GLY A 86 16.72 -10.43 17.51
CA GLY A 86 16.21 -10.28 18.87
C GLY A 86 16.66 -9.01 19.61
N THR A 87 17.40 -8.09 18.97
CA THR A 87 17.68 -6.79 19.58
C THR A 87 16.41 -5.92 19.56
N PRO A 88 15.96 -5.34 20.70
CA PRO A 88 14.81 -4.43 20.71
C PRO A 88 15.02 -3.23 19.80
N ASN A 89 13.91 -2.68 19.30
CA ASN A 89 13.97 -1.54 18.39
C ASN A 89 14.60 -0.30 19.06
N PRO A 90 15.50 0.42 18.35
CA PRO A 90 15.95 1.72 18.80
C PRO A 90 14.79 2.75 18.74
N PRO A 91 14.85 3.81 19.57
CA PRO A 91 13.87 4.90 19.50
C PRO A 91 13.92 5.57 18.12
N ASN A 92 12.76 6.02 17.63
CA ASN A 92 12.64 6.70 16.34
C ASN A 92 13.22 5.92 15.14
N ILE A 93 12.98 4.60 15.10
CA ILE A 93 13.54 3.72 14.05
C ILE A 93 13.26 4.18 12.61
N PHE A 94 12.20 4.96 12.38
CA PHE A 94 11.87 5.55 11.08
C PHE A 94 12.92 6.54 10.55
N LYS A 95 13.86 7.00 11.38
CA LYS A 95 14.98 7.84 10.97
C LYS A 95 16.16 7.05 10.41
N PHE A 96 16.25 5.76 10.71
CA PHE A 96 17.35 4.94 10.23
C PHE A 96 17.11 4.51 8.78
N GLY A 97 18.17 4.62 7.99
CA GLY A 97 18.21 4.17 6.61
C GLY A 97 19.63 3.78 6.21
N GLY A 98 19.81 3.57 4.92
CA GLY A 98 21.12 3.29 4.34
C GLY A 98 21.30 1.90 3.79
N VAL A 99 22.49 1.71 3.23
CA VAL A 99 22.90 0.43 2.66
C VAL A 99 23.35 -0.45 3.81
N GLY A 100 22.55 -1.48 4.11
CA GLY A 100 22.91 -2.55 5.04
C GLY A 100 23.53 -3.75 4.31
N LYS A 101 23.91 -4.78 5.08
CA LYS A 101 24.18 -6.11 4.52
C LYS A 101 22.94 -6.59 3.76
N SER A 102 23.11 -7.29 2.64
CA SER A 102 21.98 -7.69 1.80
C SER A 102 21.02 -8.59 2.58
N SER A 103 19.72 -8.37 2.39
CA SER A 103 18.66 -9.21 2.97
C SER A 103 18.58 -10.62 2.37
N PHE A 104 19.43 -10.93 1.39
CA PHE A 104 19.48 -12.23 0.71
C PHE A 104 20.29 -13.30 1.47
N ILE A 105 21.06 -12.91 2.50
CA ILE A 105 21.85 -13.85 3.32
C ILE A 105 21.22 -13.91 4.72
N PHE A 106 20.41 -14.95 4.95
CA PHE A 106 19.72 -15.19 6.21
C PHE A 106 20.56 -16.10 7.11
N ASP A 107 21.60 -15.58 7.76
CA ASP A 107 22.07 -16.22 8.98
C ASP A 107 21.28 -15.61 10.15
N LEU A 108 20.24 -16.33 10.61
CA LEU A 108 19.43 -15.95 11.80
C LEU A 108 20.27 -15.71 13.06
N SER A 109 21.50 -16.25 13.07
CA SER A 109 22.66 -15.78 13.83
C SER A 109 23.77 -16.76 13.47
N PRO A 110 24.82 -16.38 12.72
CA PRO A 110 25.92 -17.32 12.45
C PRO A 110 26.70 -17.65 13.73
N GLU A 111 26.45 -16.91 14.82
CA GLU A 111 27.19 -16.97 16.07
C GLU A 111 26.48 -17.78 17.18
N GLU A 112 25.16 -17.99 17.11
CA GLU A 112 24.38 -18.60 18.19
C GLU A 112 23.36 -19.65 17.68
N PRO A 113 23.15 -20.77 18.41
CA PRO A 113 22.14 -21.77 18.06
C PRO A 113 20.72 -21.20 18.18
N PHE A 114 19.81 -21.68 17.32
CA PHE A 114 18.42 -21.21 17.24
C PHE A 114 17.68 -21.29 18.59
N GLU A 115 17.87 -22.37 19.34
CA GLU A 115 17.19 -22.57 20.62
C GLU A 115 17.48 -21.44 21.61
N LYS A 116 18.71 -20.92 21.63
CA LYS A 116 19.08 -19.78 22.48
C LYS A 116 18.43 -18.48 22.04
N VAL A 117 18.32 -18.26 20.72
CA VAL A 117 17.65 -17.08 20.16
C VAL A 117 16.16 -17.14 20.49
N MET A 118 15.52 -18.29 20.27
CA MET A 118 14.12 -18.52 20.58
C MET A 118 13.83 -18.30 22.07
N GLU A 119 14.61 -18.89 22.97
CA GLU A 119 14.44 -18.68 24.42
C GLU A 119 14.59 -17.21 24.83
N ARG A 120 15.54 -16.48 24.23
CA ARG A 120 15.77 -15.05 24.49
C ARG A 120 14.56 -14.23 24.05
N GLU A 121 14.10 -14.43 22.82
CA GLU A 121 13.00 -13.66 22.24
C GLU A 121 11.67 -13.98 22.92
N MET A 122 11.40 -15.24 23.25
CA MET A 122 10.22 -15.63 24.04
C MET A 122 10.19 -14.93 25.41
N LYS A 123 11.34 -14.76 26.07
CA LYS A 123 11.44 -14.02 27.34
C LYS A 123 11.22 -12.52 27.17
N GLN A 124 11.59 -11.96 26.01
CA GLN A 124 11.45 -10.53 25.71
C GLN A 124 10.07 -10.15 25.20
N ARG A 125 9.32 -11.08 24.59
CA ARG A 125 7.97 -10.88 24.04
C ARG A 125 7.06 -9.98 24.90
N PRO A 126 6.82 -10.24 26.19
CA PRO A 126 5.91 -9.39 26.98
C PRO A 126 6.40 -7.95 27.13
N GLN A 127 7.72 -7.73 27.19
CA GLN A 127 8.30 -6.39 27.26
C GLN A 127 8.14 -5.66 25.93
N ILE A 128 8.38 -6.33 24.80
CA ILE A 128 8.23 -5.77 23.46
C ILE A 128 6.76 -5.42 23.20
N SER A 129 5.82 -6.33 23.51
CA SER A 129 4.38 -6.08 23.40
C SER A 129 3.98 -4.84 24.20
N ALA A 130 4.42 -4.73 25.47
CA ALA A 130 4.08 -3.58 26.31
C ALA A 130 4.66 -2.26 25.77
N GLN A 131 5.87 -2.27 25.23
CA GLN A 131 6.49 -1.09 24.61
C GLN A 131 5.72 -0.64 23.36
N GLN A 132 5.32 -1.59 22.52
CA GLN A 132 4.55 -1.28 21.31
C GLN A 132 3.15 -0.77 21.63
N TRP A 133 2.47 -1.38 22.61
CA TRP A 133 1.18 -0.89 23.10
C TRP A 133 1.28 0.54 23.64
N LYS A 134 2.29 0.82 24.46
CA LYS A 134 2.54 2.17 24.97
C LYS A 134 2.78 3.17 23.84
N LEU A 135 3.54 2.79 22.81
CA LEU A 135 3.78 3.62 21.63
C LEU A 135 2.48 3.96 20.89
N LEU A 136 1.58 2.99 20.75
CA LEU A 136 0.28 3.18 20.11
C LEU A 136 -0.62 4.12 20.93
N GLU A 137 -0.70 3.92 22.24
CA GLU A 137 -1.50 4.76 23.14
C GLU A 137 -0.99 6.21 23.22
N GLU A 138 0.33 6.39 23.16
CA GLU A 138 0.96 7.72 23.09
C GLU A 138 0.61 8.45 21.79
N ARG A 139 0.55 7.74 20.67
CA ARG A 139 0.32 8.32 19.33
C ARG A 139 -1.15 8.43 18.95
N TYR A 140 -2.02 7.54 19.43
CA TYR A 140 -3.38 7.39 18.93
C TYR A 140 -4.42 7.22 20.05
N ASP A 141 -5.64 7.68 19.78
CA ASP A 141 -6.85 7.26 20.46
C ASP A 141 -7.34 5.97 19.79
N LEU A 142 -7.19 4.84 20.51
CA LEU A 142 -7.57 3.51 20.05
C LEU A 142 -9.07 3.21 20.27
N THR A 143 -9.86 4.16 20.78
CA THR A 143 -11.29 3.94 20.97
C THR A 143 -12.03 3.88 19.62
N PRO A 144 -12.76 2.80 19.32
CA PRO A 144 -13.46 2.68 18.05
C PRO A 144 -14.62 3.67 18.00
N ARG A 145 -14.59 4.58 17.02
CA ARG A 145 -15.67 5.52 16.73
C ARG A 145 -16.13 5.30 15.30
N PHE A 146 -17.44 5.25 15.09
CA PHE A 146 -18.03 4.96 13.78
C PHE A 146 -18.98 6.06 13.34
N VAL A 147 -19.07 6.29 12.04
CA VAL A 147 -20.03 7.21 11.45
C VAL A 147 -21.45 6.66 11.64
N GLN A 148 -22.34 7.44 12.24
CA GLN A 148 -23.74 7.03 12.42
C GLN A 148 -24.46 6.92 11.06
N GLY A 149 -25.15 5.81 10.83
CA GLY A 149 -25.94 5.57 9.62
C GLY A 149 -25.13 5.24 8.35
N GLY A 150 -23.80 5.22 8.42
CA GLY A 150 -22.92 4.90 7.29
C GLY A 150 -22.23 3.55 7.46
N THR A 151 -22.37 2.67 6.47
CA THR A 151 -21.61 1.40 6.40
C THR A 151 -20.95 1.25 5.03
N MET A 152 -19.83 0.56 4.99
CA MET A 152 -19.22 0.09 3.76
C MET A 152 -20.05 -1.03 3.14
N THR A 153 -19.71 -1.41 1.90
CA THR A 153 -20.26 -2.62 1.27
C THR A 153 -20.12 -3.83 2.19
N ARG A 154 -21.17 -4.64 2.29
CA ARG A 154 -21.30 -5.77 3.24
C ARG A 154 -21.49 -5.37 4.72
N GLY A 155 -21.88 -4.12 4.99
CA GLY A 155 -22.35 -3.68 6.32
C GLY A 155 -21.24 -3.38 7.33
N LYS A 156 -19.97 -3.28 6.90
CA LYS A 156 -18.87 -2.94 7.82
C LYS A 156 -19.00 -1.47 8.26
N PRO A 157 -18.94 -1.15 9.56
CA PRO A 157 -19.04 0.23 10.01
C PRO A 157 -17.84 1.06 9.52
N ILE A 158 -18.08 2.32 9.17
CA ILE A 158 -17.04 3.22 8.69
C ILE A 158 -16.37 3.88 9.91
N PRO A 159 -15.06 3.71 10.12
CA PRO A 159 -14.36 4.38 11.21
C PRO A 159 -14.35 5.90 11.01
N MET A 160 -14.56 6.63 12.10
CA MET A 160 -14.54 8.10 12.15
C MET A 160 -13.15 8.57 12.62
N GLY A 161 -12.52 9.44 11.84
CA GLY A 161 -11.25 10.09 12.20
C GLY A 161 -11.45 11.51 12.78
N PRO A 162 -10.38 12.16 13.27
CA PRO A 162 -8.99 11.72 13.37
C PRO A 162 -8.65 11.01 14.69
N THR A 163 -7.79 9.99 14.62
CA THR A 163 -7.38 9.18 15.80
C THR A 163 -6.07 9.62 16.41
N ALA A 164 -5.24 10.42 15.73
CA ALA A 164 -3.92 10.75 16.24
C ALA A 164 -3.97 11.79 17.37
N ARG A 165 -3.14 11.58 18.40
CA ARG A 165 -2.94 12.52 19.49
C ARG A 165 -1.94 13.58 19.07
N LEU A 166 -2.37 14.83 19.08
CA LEU A 166 -1.51 15.98 18.78
C LEU A 166 -0.71 16.39 20.03
N LYS A 167 0.49 16.96 19.82
CA LYS A 167 1.29 17.57 20.89
C LYS A 167 0.47 18.67 21.61
N THR A 168 0.72 18.83 22.91
CA THR A 168 -0.15 19.55 23.85
C THR A 168 -0.63 20.93 23.35
N GLY A 169 -1.95 21.09 23.22
CA GLY A 169 -2.62 22.36 22.88
C GLY A 169 -2.91 22.61 21.38
N LEU A 170 -2.46 21.72 20.50
CA LEU A 170 -2.77 21.76 19.06
C LEU A 170 -4.11 21.08 18.75
N THR A 171 -4.83 21.62 17.77
CA THR A 171 -6.03 21.01 17.18
C THR A 171 -5.78 20.74 15.71
N PHE A 172 -6.57 19.84 15.12
CA PHE A 172 -6.41 19.51 13.69
C PHE A 172 -6.72 20.72 12.79
N GLU A 173 -7.60 21.63 13.20
CA GLU A 173 -7.89 22.88 12.49
C GLU A 173 -6.67 23.80 12.48
N LYS A 174 -5.99 23.95 13.62
CA LYS A 174 -4.75 24.75 13.70
C LYS A 174 -3.63 24.12 12.87
N LEU A 175 -3.51 22.79 12.91
CA LEU A 175 -2.52 22.07 12.10
C LEU A 175 -2.78 22.26 10.61
N ALA A 176 -4.04 22.22 10.17
CA ALA A 176 -4.43 22.42 8.77
C ALA A 176 -4.19 23.85 8.25
N MET A 177 -4.13 24.85 9.14
CA MET A 177 -3.81 26.23 8.79
C MET A 177 -2.30 26.50 8.63
N MET A 178 -1.44 25.59 9.10
CA MET A 178 0.02 25.75 9.00
C MET A 178 0.54 25.33 7.62
N PRO A 179 1.54 26.04 7.07
CA PRO A 179 2.22 25.59 5.86
C PRO A 179 3.02 24.29 6.12
N PRO A 180 3.14 23.39 5.14
CA PRO A 180 3.84 22.10 5.28
C PRO A 180 5.27 22.22 5.81
N GLU A 181 5.99 23.27 5.43
CA GLU A 181 7.36 23.57 5.82
C GLU A 181 7.46 23.84 7.32
N GLU A 182 6.48 24.54 7.89
CA GLU A 182 6.40 24.82 9.32
C GLU A 182 6.03 23.55 10.11
N ILE A 183 5.10 22.75 9.59
CA ILE A 183 4.73 21.45 10.18
C ILE A 183 5.96 20.54 10.27
N LYS A 184 6.77 20.51 9.21
CA LYS A 184 8.03 19.74 9.18
C LYS A 184 9.06 20.32 10.13
N ALA A 185 9.33 21.62 10.09
CA ALA A 185 10.35 22.26 10.91
C ALA A 185 10.08 22.14 12.42
N LYS A 186 8.80 22.12 12.82
CA LYS A 186 8.37 21.97 14.21
C LYS A 186 8.08 20.52 14.62
N ASP A 187 8.28 19.55 13.72
CA ASP A 187 8.00 18.13 13.97
C ASP A 187 6.56 17.91 14.49
N LEU A 188 5.57 18.55 13.85
CA LEU A 188 4.17 18.53 14.30
C LEU A 188 3.32 17.48 13.59
N PHE A 189 3.87 16.77 12.60
CA PHE A 189 3.13 15.79 11.84
C PHE A 189 2.79 14.56 12.70
N PRO A 190 1.50 14.22 12.89
CA PRO A 190 1.11 13.22 13.88
C PRO A 190 1.20 11.77 13.38
N TYR A 191 1.27 11.54 12.06
CA TYR A 191 1.25 10.19 11.46
C TYR A 191 2.66 9.70 11.09
N LEU A 192 3.52 9.57 12.09
CA LEU A 192 4.83 8.96 11.90
C LEU A 192 4.70 7.47 11.55
N PRO A 193 5.61 6.90 10.73
CA PRO A 193 5.60 5.47 10.42
C PRO A 193 5.52 4.63 11.69
N LEU A 194 4.61 3.66 11.70
CA LEU A 194 4.51 2.69 12.78
C LEU A 194 5.62 1.66 12.59
N PRO A 195 6.51 1.49 13.58
CA PRO A 195 7.55 0.48 13.47
C PRO A 195 6.99 -0.93 13.67
N HIS A 196 7.60 -1.90 13.00
CA HIS A 196 7.38 -3.32 13.28
C HIS A 196 7.77 -3.60 14.74
N PRO A 197 7.03 -4.43 15.51
CA PRO A 197 7.30 -4.66 16.94
C PRO A 197 8.74 -5.09 17.24
N LEU A 198 9.36 -5.89 16.36
CA LEU A 198 10.77 -6.32 16.46
C LEU A 198 11.46 -6.35 15.09
N HIS A 199 12.08 -5.24 14.68
CA HIS A 199 12.69 -5.11 13.35
C HIS A 199 13.94 -5.99 13.17
N ALA A 200 14.70 -6.24 14.24
CA ALA A 200 15.96 -6.99 14.15
C ALA A 200 15.76 -8.45 13.70
N THR A 201 14.68 -9.09 14.14
CA THR A 201 14.29 -10.44 13.71
C THR A 201 13.44 -10.38 12.43
N GLY A 202 12.66 -9.31 12.25
CA GLY A 202 11.88 -9.06 11.05
C GLY A 202 10.66 -9.97 10.93
N GLY A 203 10.29 -10.36 9.70
CA GLY A 203 9.17 -11.26 9.43
C GLY A 203 7.79 -10.61 9.41
N MET A 204 6.78 -11.36 8.98
CA MET A 204 5.38 -10.90 8.95
C MET A 204 4.69 -11.21 10.28
N VAL A 205 3.87 -10.28 10.79
CA VAL A 205 3.01 -10.51 11.96
C VAL A 205 1.57 -10.56 11.49
N PHE A 206 0.81 -11.55 11.96
CA PHE A 206 -0.54 -11.82 11.50
C PHE A 206 -1.59 -11.42 12.54
N PRO A 207 -2.75 -10.88 12.14
CA PRO A 207 -3.86 -10.62 13.04
C PRO A 207 -4.36 -11.89 13.73
N GLN A 208 -4.94 -11.73 14.92
CA GLN A 208 -5.43 -12.83 15.76
C GLN A 208 -6.53 -13.64 15.05
N VAL A 209 -7.34 -13.00 14.20
CA VAL A 209 -8.35 -13.69 13.38
C VAL A 209 -7.71 -14.71 12.42
N MET A 210 -6.52 -14.39 11.90
CA MET A 210 -5.80 -15.26 10.96
C MET A 210 -5.04 -16.37 11.67
N THR A 211 -4.43 -16.10 12.82
CA THR A 211 -3.73 -17.13 13.61
C THR A 211 -4.68 -18.14 14.23
N LYS A 212 -5.93 -17.77 14.52
CA LYS A 212 -6.98 -18.72 14.94
C LYS A 212 -7.29 -19.78 13.87
N ILE A 213 -7.17 -19.44 12.59
CA ILE A 213 -7.37 -20.37 11.46
C ILE A 213 -6.07 -21.11 11.13
N HIS A 214 -4.95 -20.40 11.25
CA HIS A 214 -3.60 -20.84 10.90
C HIS A 214 -2.65 -20.71 12.11
N PRO A 215 -2.71 -21.63 13.07
CA PRO A 215 -1.89 -21.57 14.29
C PRO A 215 -0.39 -21.63 13.99
N GLU A 216 0.02 -22.19 12.85
CA GLU A 216 1.41 -22.22 12.39
C GLU A 216 2.00 -20.83 12.11
N ARG A 217 1.15 -19.80 12.00
CA ARG A 217 1.55 -18.40 11.80
C ARG A 217 1.72 -17.63 13.10
N GLU A 218 1.40 -18.24 14.23
CA GLU A 218 1.65 -17.63 15.53
C GLU A 218 3.15 -17.54 15.78
N ARG A 219 3.59 -16.35 16.19
CA ARG A 219 4.98 -16.05 16.44
C ARG A 219 5.30 -16.22 17.93
N PHE A 220 6.47 -16.78 18.22
CA PHE A 220 6.93 -16.97 19.60
C PHE A 220 7.56 -15.70 20.20
N ASP A 221 8.06 -14.81 19.35
CA ASP A 221 8.86 -13.65 19.69
C ASP A 221 8.06 -12.35 19.84
N VAL A 222 7.03 -12.16 19.02
CA VAL A 222 6.19 -10.95 19.02
C VAL A 222 4.72 -11.25 18.83
N GLU A 223 3.89 -10.29 19.22
CA GLU A 223 2.44 -10.32 19.05
C GLU A 223 1.98 -9.26 18.04
N PHE A 224 0.79 -9.46 17.50
CA PHE A 224 0.12 -8.44 16.70
C PHE A 224 -0.37 -7.31 17.61
N ASP A 225 0.13 -6.11 17.34
CA ASP A 225 0.03 -4.93 18.19
C ASP A 225 -1.20 -4.07 17.92
N ILE A 226 -1.83 -4.24 16.75
CA ILE A 226 -3.02 -3.47 16.38
C ILE A 226 -4.27 -4.15 16.99
N PRO A 227 -5.11 -3.41 17.74
CA PRO A 227 -6.35 -3.94 18.29
C PRO A 227 -7.39 -4.27 17.20
N ASP A 228 -8.27 -5.21 17.52
CA ASP A 228 -9.45 -5.58 16.70
C ASP A 228 -10.55 -4.49 16.70
#